data_AF-A0AAD3WE43-F1
#
_entry.id   AF-A0AAD3WE43-F1
#
_cell.length_a   1.000
_cell.length_b   1.000
_cell.length_c   1.000
_cell.angle_alpha   90.00
_cell.angle_beta   90.00
_cell.angle_gamma   90.00
#
_symmetry.space_group_name_H-M   'P 1'
#
loop_
_entity.id
_entity.type
_entity.pdbx_description
1 polymer ?
#
loop_
_entity_poly.entity_id
_entity_poly.type
_entity_poly.pdbx_seq_one_letter_code
_entity_poly.pdbx_strand_id
1 'polypeptide(L)'
;MMDYSVLWAEVERELDAGSHDLEHVRHVYATALRIGRSIEDVNPDILLPAAILHDIARRREDAARPAPFDHAEEGAQMARAILETHGFPYVDEIYYCIRAPL
;
A
#
# COMPACT_ATOMS: atom_id res chain seq x y z
N MET A 1 -10.33 -13.87 -7.06
CA MET A 1 -9.71 -12.64 -6.55
C MET A 1 -8.90 -13.05 -5.34
N MET A 2 -7.63 -12.65 -5.26
CA MET A 2 -6.82 -12.95 -4.08
C MET A 2 -7.48 -12.44 -2.80
N ASP A 3 -7.19 -13.11 -1.69
CA ASP A 3 -7.57 -12.62 -0.37
C ASP A 3 -6.52 -11.61 0.09
N TYR A 4 -6.95 -10.37 0.29
CA TYR A 4 -6.11 -9.29 0.79
C TYR A 4 -6.29 -9.03 2.29
N SER A 5 -7.05 -9.87 3.00
CA SER A 5 -7.35 -9.72 4.44
C SER A 5 -6.09 -9.52 5.27
N VAL A 6 -5.02 -10.24 4.95
CA VAL A 6 -3.74 -10.13 5.65
C VAL A 6 -3.05 -8.79 5.42
N LEU A 7 -3.14 -8.21 4.20
CA LEU A 7 -2.58 -6.88 3.91
C LEU A 7 -3.33 -5.80 4.69
N TRP A 8 -4.65 -5.91 4.78
CA TRP A 8 -5.45 -5.00 5.60
C TRP A 8 -5.08 -5.08 7.08
N ALA A 9 -4.83 -6.28 7.61
CA ALA A 9 -4.38 -6.46 8.99
C ALA A 9 -3.01 -5.82 9.25
N GLU A 10 -2.07 -5.89 8.31
CA GLU A 10 -0.77 -5.22 8.42
C GLU A 10 -0.93 -3.69 8.40
N VAL A 11 -1.76 -3.17 7.50
CA VAL A 11 -2.05 -1.72 7.44
C VAL A 11 -2.74 -1.23 8.72
N GLU A 12 -3.71 -1.99 9.25
CA GLU A 12 -4.37 -1.68 10.52
C GLU A 12 -3.41 -1.71 11.72
N ARG A 13 -2.34 -2.52 11.65
CA ARG A 13 -1.30 -2.55 12.68
C ARG A 13 -0.38 -1.34 12.60
N GLU A 14 0.02 -0.92 11.40
CA GLU A 14 0.98 0.17 11.19
C GLU A 14 0.33 1.56 11.25
N LEU A 15 -0.93 1.69 10.81
CA LEU A 15 -1.71 2.93 10.87
C LEU A 15 -2.57 2.92 12.14
N ASP A 16 -2.15 3.70 13.15
CA ASP A 16 -2.83 3.82 14.45
C ASP A 16 -4.33 4.19 14.30
N ALA A 17 -5.15 3.87 15.32
CA ALA A 17 -6.61 3.92 15.34
C ALA A 17 -7.27 5.32 15.15
N GLY A 18 -6.50 6.33 14.73
CA GLY A 18 -7.02 7.56 14.16
C GLY A 18 -7.63 7.26 12.80
N SER A 19 -8.94 7.04 12.77
CA SER A 19 -9.76 6.54 11.65
C SER A 19 -9.47 7.12 10.25
N HIS A 20 -8.88 8.32 10.16
CA HIS A 20 -8.66 9.02 8.90
C HIS A 20 -7.60 8.38 7.99
N ASP A 21 -6.51 7.82 8.53
CA ASP A 21 -5.45 7.24 7.70
C ASP A 21 -5.94 5.95 7.01
N LEU A 22 -6.66 5.11 7.77
CA LEU A 22 -7.21 3.87 7.26
C LEU A 22 -8.43 4.10 6.35
N GLU A 23 -9.26 5.10 6.65
CA GLU A 23 -10.36 5.52 5.77
C GLU A 23 -9.81 6.01 4.41
N HIS A 24 -8.71 6.76 4.42
CA HIS A 24 -8.01 7.17 3.20
C HIS A 24 -7.58 5.96 2.37
N VAL A 25 -6.91 4.96 2.97
CA VAL A 25 -6.53 3.72 2.25
C VAL A 25 -7.75 2.99 1.68
N ARG A 26 -8.86 2.91 2.43
CA ARG A 26 -10.11 2.30 1.95
C ARG A 26 -10.70 3.05 0.74
N HIS A 27 -10.69 4.38 0.75
CA HIS A 27 -11.16 5.19 -0.37
C HIS A 27 -10.27 5.03 -1.60
N VAL A 28 -8.95 5.00 -1.43
CA VAL A 28 -7.98 4.76 -2.50
C VAL A 28 -8.20 3.37 -3.10
N TYR A 29 -8.31 2.31 -2.27
CA TYR A 29 -8.61 0.96 -2.72
C TYR A 29 -9.93 0.88 -3.52
N ALA A 30 -11.02 1.46 -3.00
CA ALA A 30 -12.31 1.44 -3.68
C ALA A 30 -12.26 2.17 -5.02
N THR A 31 -11.52 3.29 -5.07
CA THR A 31 -11.30 4.05 -6.30
C THR A 31 -10.47 3.27 -7.30
N ALA A 32 -9.34 2.69 -6.89
CA ALA A 32 -8.48 1.85 -7.71
C ALA A 32 -9.25 0.64 -8.27
N LEU A 33 -10.04 -0.03 -7.44
CA LEU A 33 -10.91 -1.13 -7.87
C LEU A 33 -11.92 -0.69 -8.93
N ARG A 34 -12.55 0.48 -8.75
CA ARG A 34 -13.52 1.01 -9.72
C ARG A 34 -12.84 1.38 -11.05
N ILE A 35 -11.70 2.07 -11.00
CA ILE A 35 -10.95 2.50 -12.19
C ILE A 35 -10.39 1.28 -12.92
N GLY A 36 -9.76 0.35 -12.21
CA GLY A 36 -9.16 -0.85 -12.79
C GLY A 36 -10.17 -1.77 -13.47
N ARG A 37 -11.45 -1.72 -13.07
CA ARG A 37 -12.55 -2.43 -13.77
C ARG A 37 -12.97 -1.76 -15.08
N SER A 38 -12.61 -0.50 -15.30
CA SER A 38 -12.99 0.28 -16.48
C SER A 38 -11.87 0.38 -17.53
N ILE A 39 -10.70 -0.20 -17.27
CA ILE A 39 -9.53 -0.16 -18.17
C ILE A 39 -9.19 -1.60 -18.56
N GLU A 40 -8.94 -1.84 -19.85
CA GLU A 40 -8.48 -3.15 -20.34
C GLU A 40 -7.03 -3.41 -19.89
N ASP A 41 -6.67 -4.69 -19.70
CA ASP A 41 -5.31 -5.13 -19.36
C ASP A 41 -4.71 -4.60 -18.03
N VAL A 42 -5.55 -4.24 -17.05
CA VAL A 42 -5.10 -3.95 -15.68
C VAL A 42 -4.98 -5.24 -14.87
N ASN A 43 -3.81 -5.47 -14.26
CA ASN A 43 -3.64 -6.57 -13.31
C ASN A 43 -4.10 -6.15 -11.89
N PRO A 44 -5.24 -6.67 -11.39
CA PRO A 44 -5.73 -6.33 -10.06
C PRO A 44 -4.83 -6.84 -8.93
N ASP A 45 -4.05 -7.89 -9.18
CA ASP A 45 -3.13 -8.47 -8.20
C ASP A 45 -1.84 -7.65 -8.05
N ILE A 46 -1.66 -6.59 -8.87
CA ILE A 46 -0.64 -5.54 -8.68
C ILE A 46 -1.30 -4.28 -8.12
N LEU A 47 -2.36 -3.82 -8.79
CA LEU A 47 -3.01 -2.54 -8.48
C LEU A 47 -3.56 -2.48 -7.06
N LEU A 48 -4.25 -3.55 -6.62
CA LEU A 48 -4.95 -3.53 -5.34
C LEU A 48 -3.99 -3.66 -4.14
N PRO A 49 -3.00 -4.57 -4.14
CA PRO A 49 -1.97 -4.57 -3.09
C PRO A 49 -1.20 -3.25 -3.02
N ALA A 50 -0.84 -2.66 -4.17
CA ALA A 50 -0.18 -1.35 -4.20
C ALA A 50 -1.06 -0.27 -3.55
N ALA A 51 -2.35 -0.22 -3.87
CA ALA A 51 -3.30 0.72 -3.27
C ALA A 51 -3.46 0.54 -1.76
N ILE A 52 -3.45 -0.71 -1.27
CA ILE A 52 -3.54 -1.01 0.17
C ILE A 52 -2.29 -0.53 0.92
N LEU A 53 -1.11 -0.73 0.35
CA LEU A 53 0.17 -0.54 1.03
C LEU A 53 0.82 0.84 0.77
N HIS A 54 0.29 1.65 -0.15
CA HIS A 54 0.97 2.86 -0.65
C HIS A 54 1.44 3.86 0.43
N ASP A 55 0.65 4.03 1.50
CA ASP A 55 0.91 5.00 2.57
C ASP A 55 1.37 4.33 3.88
N ILE A 56 1.83 3.07 3.85
CA ILE A 56 2.12 2.29 5.07
C ILE A 56 3.24 2.88 5.95
N ALA A 57 4.17 3.65 5.37
CA ALA A 57 5.25 4.29 6.12
C ALA A 57 4.92 5.70 6.64
N ARG A 58 3.74 6.25 6.34
CA ARG A 58 3.38 7.65 6.61
C ARG A 58 3.48 8.04 8.09
N ARG A 59 3.15 7.10 8.98
CA ARG A 59 3.31 7.28 10.43
C ARG A 59 4.75 7.46 10.88
N ARG A 60 5.69 6.75 10.26
CA ARG A 60 7.11 6.89 10.58
C ARG A 60 7.60 8.28 10.20
N GLU A 61 7.18 8.80 9.05
CA GLU A 61 7.50 10.16 8.59
C GLU A 61 6.92 11.22 9.54
N ASP A 62 5.66 11.10 9.95
CA ASP A 62 5.06 12.06 10.88
C ASP A 62 5.71 12.05 12.27
N ALA A 63 6.15 10.88 12.75
CA ALA A 63 6.81 10.73 14.04
C ALA A 63 8.25 11.30 14.05
N ALA A 64 8.94 11.27 12.91
CA ALA A 64 10.27 11.84 12.76
C ALA A 64 10.16 13.16 12.01
N ARG A 65 9.99 14.31 12.69
CA ARG A 65 10.07 15.63 12.03
C ARG A 65 11.30 16.43 12.48
N PRO A 66 12.20 16.82 11.55
CA PRO A 66 12.19 16.51 10.12
C PRO A 66 12.48 15.02 9.84
N ALA A 67 11.81 14.45 8.83
CA ALA A 67 11.98 13.04 8.49
C ALA A 67 13.31 12.86 7.77
N PRO A 68 14.17 11.92 8.20
CA PRO A 68 15.42 11.66 7.52
C PRO A 68 15.26 10.78 6.26
N PHE A 69 14.04 10.39 5.91
CA PHE A 69 13.72 9.47 4.81
C PHE A 69 12.48 9.93 4.03
N ASP A 70 12.38 9.46 2.78
CA ASP A 70 11.20 9.60 1.93
C ASP A 70 10.21 8.45 2.25
N HIS A 71 8.97 8.79 2.60
CA HIS A 71 7.94 7.81 2.94
C HIS A 71 7.58 6.89 1.76
N ALA A 72 7.76 7.32 0.51
CA ALA A 72 7.50 6.47 -0.65
C ALA A 72 8.54 5.34 -0.75
N GLU A 73 9.82 5.64 -0.50
CA GLU A 73 10.89 4.64 -0.51
C GLU A 73 10.77 3.69 0.69
N GLU A 74 10.60 4.22 1.90
CA GLU A 74 10.40 3.41 3.11
C GLU A 74 9.12 2.57 3.02
N GLY A 75 8.03 3.15 2.50
CA GLY A 75 6.76 2.47 2.30
C GLY A 75 6.87 1.33 1.29
N ALA A 76 7.60 1.53 0.20
CA ALA A 76 7.86 0.47 -0.77
C ALA A 76 8.66 -0.68 -0.15
N GLN A 77 9.70 -0.38 0.64
CA GLN A 77 10.49 -1.41 1.33
C GLN A 77 9.67 -2.20 2.35
N MET A 78 8.82 -1.52 3.13
CA MET A 78 7.87 -2.17 4.04
C MET A 78 6.89 -3.08 3.28
N ALA A 79 6.32 -2.57 2.19
CA ALA A 79 5.39 -3.33 1.36
C ALA A 79 6.04 -4.58 0.77
N ARG A 80 7.27 -4.47 0.26
CA ARG A 80 8.05 -5.62 -0.24
C ARG A 80 8.18 -6.71 0.83
N ALA A 81 8.62 -6.34 2.03
CA ALA A 81 8.82 -7.30 3.12
C ALA A 81 7.50 -8.00 3.52
N ILE A 82 6.39 -7.25 3.58
CA ILE A 82 5.06 -7.81 3.87
C ILE A 82 4.62 -8.79 2.78
N LEU A 83 4.75 -8.41 1.51
CA LEU A 83 4.35 -9.25 0.38
C LEU A 83 5.16 -10.54 0.30
N GLU A 84 6.48 -10.45 0.49
CA GLU A 84 7.38 -11.63 0.53
C GLU A 84 7.04 -12.56 1.71
N THR A 85 6.77 -11.99 2.89
CA THR A 85 6.42 -12.75 4.10
C THR A 85 5.15 -13.57 3.90
N HIS A 86 4.15 -12.99 3.21
CA HIS A 86 2.85 -13.62 2.99
C HIS A 86 2.73 -14.34 1.63
N GLY A 87 3.82 -14.41 0.86
CA GLY A 87 3.89 -15.17 -0.40
C GLY A 87 3.09 -14.58 -1.56
N PHE A 88 2.91 -13.25 -1.59
CA PHE A 88 2.23 -12.57 -2.70
C PHE A 88 3.13 -12.53 -3.95
N PRO A 89 2.55 -12.66 -5.16
CA PRO A 89 3.26 -12.47 -6.42
C PRO A 89 3.47 -10.98 -6.72
N TYR A 90 4.23 -10.70 -7.77
CA TYR A 90 4.44 -9.35 -8.31
C TYR A 90 5.04 -8.35 -7.31
N VAL A 91 5.86 -8.86 -6.39
CA VAL A 91 6.49 -8.09 -5.31
C VAL A 91 7.23 -6.87 -5.85
N ASP A 92 8.02 -7.05 -6.91
CA ASP A 92 8.84 -5.98 -7.48
C ASP A 92 7.97 -4.94 -8.18
N GLU A 93 6.95 -5.36 -8.93
CA GLU A 93 6.00 -4.47 -9.60
C GLU A 93 5.23 -3.62 -8.58
N ILE A 94 4.75 -4.23 -7.50
CA ILE A 94 4.06 -3.53 -6.42
C ILE A 94 5.02 -2.56 -5.71
N TYR A 95 6.25 -2.98 -5.42
CA TYR A 95 7.30 -2.12 -4.89
C TYR A 95 7.52 -0.89 -5.77
N TYR A 96 7.62 -1.08 -7.10
CA TYR A 96 7.78 0.04 -8.03
C TYR A 96 6.58 0.98 -8.04
N CYS A 97 5.35 0.45 -7.99
CA CYS A 97 4.14 1.27 -7.92
C CYS A 97 4.09 2.16 -6.67
N ILE A 98 4.57 1.66 -5.53
CA ILE A 98 4.58 2.41 -4.26
C ILE A 98 5.74 3.40 -4.20
N ARG A 99 6.92 2.99 -4.67
CA ARG A 99 8.13 3.82 -4.66
C ARG A 99 8.04 5.02 -5.59
N ALA A 100 7.31 4.90 -6.69
CA ALA A 100 7.24 5.94 -7.69
C ALA A 100 6.55 7.19 -7.09
N PRO A 101 7.27 8.33 -6.94
CA PRO A 101 6.63 9.57 -6.53
C PRO A 101 5.68 10.00 -7.65
N LEU A 102 4.39 10.15 -7.33
CA LEU A 102 3.43 10.84 -8.20
C LEU A 102 3.80 12.33 -8.31
#